data_AF-A0A1S8D9X9-F1
#
_entry.id   AF-A0A1S8D9X9-F1
#
_cell.length_a   1.000
_cell.length_b   1.000
_cell.length_c   1.000
_cell.angle_alpha   90.00
_cell.angle_beta   90.00
_cell.angle_gamma   90.00
#
_symmetry.space_group_name_H-M   'P 1'
#
loop_
_entity.id
_entity.type
_entity.pdbx_description
1 polymer ?
#
loop_
_entity_poly.entity_id
_entity_poly.type
_entity_poly.pdbx_seq_one_letter_code
_entity_poly.pdbx_strand_id
1 'polypeptide(L)'
;MPENPLLRLLLVFVPLSFLSVGGGQSVVADIHRQSVDVYGWMTDARFLDLYALSRLTPGPGSLLVTLVGWEVAGWAGALVASFAIFVPSSLLVYALAMVWARNRGARWQIAVERGLAPVAAGMVLAASYTLLSAAEGGVLAWAVAGLSALMLVLTRMSPLWLLAAGALVFLVLRP
;
A
#
# COMPACT_ATOMS: atom_id res chain seq x y z
N MET A 1 21.11 26.66 -5.17
CA MET A 1 20.23 25.47 -5.17
C MET A 1 20.04 25.02 -6.61
N PRO A 2 19.98 23.72 -6.94
CA PRO A 2 19.96 23.28 -8.33
C PRO A 2 18.74 23.86 -9.08
N GLU A 3 19.03 24.45 -10.24
CA GLU A 3 18.07 25.14 -11.12
C GLU A 3 17.19 24.16 -11.90
N ASN A 4 17.52 22.86 -11.88
CA ASN A 4 16.85 21.85 -12.69
C ASN A 4 15.68 21.17 -11.94
N PRO A 5 14.42 21.30 -12.40
CA PRO A 5 13.25 20.69 -11.76
C PRO A 5 13.31 19.16 -11.74
N LEU A 6 13.95 18.52 -12.72
CA LEU A 6 14.08 17.06 -12.78
C LEU A 6 14.96 16.50 -11.66
N LEU A 7 16.04 17.22 -11.32
CA LEU A 7 16.91 16.81 -10.22
C LEU A 7 16.18 16.89 -8.88
N ARG A 8 15.30 17.88 -8.71
CA ARG A 8 14.49 18.00 -7.50
C ARG A 8 13.51 16.84 -7.39
N LEU A 9 12.83 16.47 -8.49
CA LEU A 9 11.97 15.29 -8.53
C LEU A 9 12.73 14.02 -8.10
N LEU A 10 13.96 13.81 -8.60
CA LEU A 10 14.78 12.68 -8.18
C LEU A 10 15.09 12.70 -6.68
N LEU A 11 15.56 13.85 -6.16
CA LEU A 11 15.93 13.99 -4.76
C LEU A 11 14.74 13.79 -3.80
N VAL A 12 13.53 14.12 -4.25
CA VAL A 12 12.28 13.93 -3.50
C VAL A 12 11.82 12.48 -3.55
N PHE A 13 11.70 11.90 -4.74
CA PHE A 13 11.03 10.62 -4.92
C PHE A 13 11.92 9.40 -4.68
N VAL A 14 13.24 9.51 -4.82
CA VAL A 14 14.17 8.39 -4.55
C VAL A 14 14.13 7.98 -3.07
N PRO A 15 14.24 8.88 -2.08
CA PRO A 15 14.08 8.50 -0.67
C PRO A 15 12.69 7.95 -0.37
N LEU A 16 11.64 8.54 -0.94
CA LEU A 16 10.27 8.06 -0.78
C LEU A 16 10.06 6.65 -1.35
N SER A 17 10.81 6.26 -2.38
CA SER A 17 10.81 4.88 -2.90
C SER A 17 11.16 3.86 -1.83
N PHE A 18 12.16 4.16 -0.99
CA PHE A 18 12.57 3.29 0.12
C PHE A 18 11.57 3.28 1.29
N LEU A 19 10.83 4.38 1.47
CA LEU A 19 9.84 4.53 2.53
C LEU A 19 8.46 3.99 2.16
N SER A 20 8.24 3.62 0.89
CA SER A 20 6.98 3.05 0.37
C SER A 20 6.73 1.60 0.83
N VAL A 21 7.04 1.27 2.08
CA VAL A 21 6.73 -0.01 2.72
C VAL A 21 5.21 -0.10 2.89
N GLY A 22 4.59 -1.16 2.36
CA GLY A 22 3.12 -1.30 2.31
C GLY A 22 2.45 -0.75 1.04
N GLY A 23 3.25 -0.34 0.03
CA GLY A 23 2.77 0.16 -1.26
C GLY A 23 2.71 1.69 -1.33
N GLY A 24 2.45 2.26 -2.51
CA GLY A 24 2.54 3.72 -2.76
C GLY A 24 1.59 4.60 -1.94
N GLN A 25 0.75 4.01 -1.09
CA GLN A 25 -0.22 4.68 -0.22
C GLN A 25 0.42 5.27 1.03
N SER A 26 1.44 4.59 1.57
CA SER A 26 2.08 5.00 2.82
C SER A 26 2.82 6.33 2.70
N VAL A 27 3.23 6.70 1.49
CA VAL A 27 3.99 7.92 1.20
C VAL A 27 3.16 9.08 0.68
N VAL A 28 1.84 8.93 0.52
CA VAL A 28 0.98 10.00 -0.04
C VAL A 28 1.06 11.30 0.76
N ALA A 29 1.07 11.20 2.09
CA ALA A 29 1.20 12.37 2.97
C ALA A 29 2.54 13.08 2.78
N ASP A 30 3.63 12.33 2.59
CA ASP A 30 4.95 12.92 2.32
C ASP A 30 5.03 13.52 0.92
N ILE A 31 4.39 12.91 -0.08
CA ILE A 31 4.32 13.48 -1.43
C ILE A 31 3.56 14.81 -1.39
N HIS A 32 2.43 14.89 -0.67
CA HIS A 32 1.69 16.13 -0.47
C HIS A 32 2.59 17.20 0.16
N ARG A 33 3.17 16.89 1.32
CA ARG A 33 4.03 17.81 2.06
C ARG A 33 5.19 18.33 1.21
N GLN A 34 5.84 17.44 0.45
CA GLN A 34 6.94 17.88 -0.41
C GLN A 34 6.44 18.71 -1.59
N SER A 35 5.36 18.29 -2.26
CA SER A 35 4.88 18.95 -3.49
C SER A 35 4.19 20.28 -3.24
N VAL A 36 3.47 20.40 -2.12
CA VAL A 36 2.67 21.59 -1.75
C VAL A 36 3.44 22.46 -0.76
N ASP A 37 3.77 21.93 0.43
CA ASP A 37 4.29 22.75 1.53
C ASP A 37 5.76 23.14 1.35
N VAL A 38 6.61 22.22 0.89
CA VAL A 38 8.07 22.43 0.83
C VAL A 38 8.51 23.06 -0.49
N TYR A 39 8.12 22.46 -1.61
CA TYR A 39 8.56 22.91 -2.93
C TYR A 39 7.56 23.84 -3.63
N GLY A 40 6.30 23.90 -3.18
CA GLY A 40 5.29 24.80 -3.74
C GLY A 40 5.03 24.55 -5.23
N TRP A 41 5.17 23.31 -5.70
CA TRP A 41 4.95 22.95 -7.11
C TRP A 41 3.48 23.04 -7.52
N MET A 42 2.57 22.84 -6.56
CA MET A 42 1.13 22.85 -6.79
C MET A 42 0.39 23.25 -5.51
N THR A 43 -0.89 23.62 -5.65
CA THR A 43 -1.79 23.91 -4.52
C THR A 43 -2.42 22.62 -3.99
N ASP A 44 -2.98 22.67 -2.78
CA ASP A 44 -3.74 21.55 -2.20
C ASP A 44 -4.87 21.07 -3.13
N ALA A 45 -5.61 22.02 -3.72
CA ALA A 45 -6.69 21.70 -4.66
C ALA A 45 -6.18 20.93 -5.87
N ARG A 46 -5.07 21.39 -6.47
CA ARG A 46 -4.48 20.72 -7.62
C ARG A 46 -3.93 19.35 -7.26
N PHE A 47 -3.31 19.21 -6.09
CA PHE A 47 -2.86 17.90 -5.60
C PHE A 47 -4.04 16.94 -5.43
N LEU A 48 -5.15 17.39 -4.84
CA LEU A 48 -6.35 16.59 -4.65
C LEU A 48 -6.97 16.15 -5.98
N ASP A 49 -6.96 17.00 -7.00
CA ASP A 49 -7.41 16.62 -8.36
C ASP A 49 -6.53 15.51 -8.94
N LEU A 50 -5.20 15.64 -8.86
CA LEU A 50 -4.27 14.61 -9.32
C LEU A 50 -4.40 13.31 -8.50
N TYR A 51 -4.64 13.45 -7.20
CA TYR A 51 -4.94 12.33 -6.32
C TYR A 51 -6.20 11.61 -6.76
N ALA A 52 -7.31 12.33 -6.98
CA ALA A 52 -8.56 11.74 -7.46
C ALA A 52 -8.37 11.05 -8.82
N LEU A 53 -7.70 11.71 -9.77
CA LEU A 53 -7.37 11.13 -11.08
C LEU A 53 -6.57 9.83 -10.96
N SER A 54 -5.61 9.78 -10.05
CA SER A 54 -4.81 8.56 -9.78
C SER A 54 -5.66 7.40 -9.26
N ARG A 55 -6.80 7.67 -8.61
CA ARG A 55 -7.73 6.65 -8.10
C ARG A 55 -8.75 6.20 -9.11
N LEU A 56 -9.16 7.10 -10.01
CA LEU A 56 -10.10 6.77 -11.07
C LEU A 56 -9.47 5.88 -12.14
N THR A 57 -8.16 6.02 -12.34
CA THR A 57 -7.44 5.22 -13.33
C THR A 57 -7.19 3.81 -12.78
N PRO A 58 -7.65 2.75 -13.48
CA PRO A 58 -7.28 1.39 -13.11
C PRO A 58 -5.76 1.21 -13.30
N GLY A 59 -5.03 1.10 -12.21
CA GLY A 59 -3.57 1.02 -12.26
C GLY A 59 -2.90 1.01 -10.88
N PRO A 60 -1.56 1.07 -10.84
CA PRO A 60 -0.81 1.14 -9.61
C PRO A 60 -1.15 2.41 -8.85
N GLY A 61 -1.42 2.31 -7.54
CA GLY A 61 -1.67 3.49 -6.69
C GLY A 61 -0.51 4.50 -6.63
N SER A 62 0.65 4.16 -7.20
CA SER A 62 1.80 5.05 -7.40
C SER A 62 1.67 6.00 -8.61
N LEU A 63 0.60 5.90 -9.40
CA LEU A 63 0.35 6.80 -10.54
C LEU A 63 0.35 8.28 -10.15
N LEU A 64 -0.03 8.59 -8.90
CA LEU A 64 0.06 9.93 -8.33
C LEU A 64 1.46 10.55 -8.50
N VAL A 65 2.52 9.77 -8.29
CA VAL A 65 3.91 10.26 -8.41
C VAL A 65 4.22 10.67 -9.84
N THR A 66 3.75 9.88 -10.82
CA THR A 66 3.89 10.17 -12.24
C THR A 66 3.13 11.45 -12.62
N LEU A 67 1.91 11.63 -12.10
CA LEU A 67 1.10 12.82 -12.36
C LEU A 67 1.70 14.08 -11.71
N VAL A 68 2.21 13.96 -10.48
CA VAL A 68 2.94 15.05 -9.82
C VAL A 68 4.20 15.42 -10.60
N GLY A 69 4.97 14.43 -11.06
CA GLY A 69 6.11 14.68 -11.94
C GLY A 69 5.73 15.36 -13.25
N TRP A 70 4.59 14.97 -13.82
CA TRP A 70 4.04 15.60 -15.03
C TRP A 70 3.67 17.06 -14.81
N GLU A 71 3.06 17.40 -13.67
CA GLU A 71 2.71 18.77 -13.32
C GLU A 71 3.96 19.67 -13.18
N VAL A 72 5.06 19.11 -12.65
CA VAL A 72 6.30 19.88 -12.38
C VAL A 72 7.12 20.16 -13.63
N ALA A 73 7.25 19.19 -14.54
CA ALA A 73 8.14 19.31 -15.70
C ALA A 73 7.64 18.57 -16.96
N GLY A 74 6.32 18.41 -17.09
CA GLY A 74 5.69 17.73 -18.22
C GLY A 74 6.14 16.28 -18.35
N TRP A 75 6.22 15.79 -19.59
CA TRP A 75 6.59 14.39 -19.86
C TRP A 75 7.94 13.97 -19.28
N ALA A 76 8.92 14.88 -19.27
CA ALA A 76 10.23 14.61 -18.68
C ALA A 76 10.11 14.40 -17.17
N GLY A 77 9.35 15.25 -16.48
CA GLY A 77 9.11 15.09 -15.04
C GLY A 77 8.32 13.83 -14.71
N ALA A 78 7.33 13.47 -15.54
CA ALA A 78 6.55 12.24 -15.38
C ALA A 78 7.45 10.98 -15.44
N LEU A 79 8.33 10.91 -16.44
CA LEU A 79 9.28 9.80 -16.60
C LEU A 79 10.25 9.76 -15.42
N VAL A 80 10.87 10.89 -15.08
CA VAL A 80 11.88 10.97 -14.02
C VAL A 80 11.28 10.59 -12.66
N ALA A 81 10.09 11.11 -12.30
CA ALA A 81 9.42 10.76 -11.05
C ALA A 81 9.04 9.27 -11.00
N SER A 82 8.61 8.70 -12.13
CA SER A 82 8.29 7.26 -12.22
C SER A 82 9.54 6.40 -12.03
N PHE A 83 10.66 6.74 -12.68
CA PHE A 83 11.91 6.01 -12.46
C PHE A 83 12.40 6.18 -11.02
N ALA A 84 12.29 7.38 -10.44
CA ALA A 84 12.69 7.67 -9.07
C ALA A 84 11.93 6.82 -8.04
N ILE A 85 10.63 6.55 -8.26
CA ILE A 85 9.83 5.75 -7.31
C ILE A 85 9.99 4.24 -7.53
N PHE A 86 10.19 3.76 -8.75
CA PHE A 86 10.22 2.33 -9.06
C PHE A 86 11.62 1.72 -9.08
N VAL A 87 12.64 2.43 -9.58
CA VAL A 87 13.98 1.86 -9.77
C VAL A 87 14.66 1.51 -8.44
N PRO A 88 14.69 2.40 -7.42
CA PRO A 88 15.42 2.11 -6.18
C PRO A 88 14.83 0.90 -5.43
N SER A 89 13.50 0.85 -5.29
CA SER A 89 12.80 -0.27 -4.65
C SER A 89 12.97 -1.58 -5.43
N SER A 90 12.85 -1.54 -6.77
CA SER A 90 13.05 -2.73 -7.61
C SER A 90 14.48 -3.27 -7.51
N LEU A 91 15.48 -2.38 -7.51
CA LEU A 91 16.88 -2.75 -7.37
C LEU A 91 17.17 -3.33 -5.98
N LEU A 92 16.59 -2.74 -4.93
CA LEU A 92 16.70 -3.24 -3.56
C LEU A 92 16.14 -4.66 -3.44
N VAL A 93 14.92 -4.87 -3.94
CA VAL A 93 14.27 -6.20 -3.93
C VAL A 93 15.07 -7.19 -4.76
N TYR A 94 15.57 -6.79 -5.93
CA TYR A 94 16.42 -7.64 -6.76
C TYR A 94 17.73 -8.03 -6.05
N ALA A 95 18.40 -7.08 -5.39
CA ALA A 95 19.61 -7.35 -4.63
C ALA A 95 19.34 -8.30 -3.45
N LEU A 96 18.26 -8.06 -2.70
CA LEU A 96 17.78 -8.94 -1.63
C LEU A 96 17.48 -10.34 -2.17
N ALA A 97 16.79 -10.45 -3.29
CA ALA A 97 16.48 -11.73 -3.92
C ALA A 97 17.74 -12.48 -4.36
N MET A 98 18.75 -11.79 -4.90
CA MET A 98 20.04 -12.41 -5.23
C MET A 98 20.76 -12.92 -3.99
N VAL A 99 20.83 -12.13 -2.92
CA VAL A 99 21.42 -12.57 -1.64
C VAL A 99 20.66 -13.77 -1.09
N TRP A 100 19.32 -13.75 -1.18
CA TRP A 100 18.48 -14.85 -0.74
C TRP A 100 18.73 -16.13 -1.55
N ALA A 101 18.78 -16.02 -2.88
CA ALA A 101 19.00 -17.14 -3.78
C ALA A 101 20.41 -17.74 -3.60
N ARG A 102 21.42 -16.90 -3.40
CA ARG A 102 22.81 -17.33 -3.22
C ARG A 102 23.05 -18.05 -1.89
N ASN A 103 22.29 -17.68 -0.85
CA ASN A 103 22.44 -18.23 0.49
C ASN A 103 21.37 -19.27 0.86
N ARG A 104 20.71 -19.85 -0.17
CA ARG A 104 19.63 -20.83 0.00
C ARG A 104 20.04 -21.97 0.94
N GLY A 105 19.31 -22.12 2.04
CA GLY A 105 19.56 -23.17 3.04
C GLY A 105 20.40 -22.73 4.25
N ALA A 106 20.82 -21.47 4.31
CA ALA A 106 21.49 -20.93 5.49
C ALA A 106 20.54 -20.90 6.70
N ARG A 107 21.08 -21.20 7.89
CA ARG A 107 20.31 -21.23 9.16
C ARG A 107 19.57 -19.93 9.44
N TRP A 108 20.13 -18.78 9.06
CA TRP A 108 19.50 -17.47 9.23
C TRP A 108 18.25 -17.29 8.35
N GLN A 109 18.24 -17.81 7.11
CA GLN A 109 17.07 -17.71 6.23
C GLN A 109 15.90 -18.51 6.79
N ILE A 110 16.15 -19.76 7.20
CA ILE A 110 15.13 -20.63 7.80
C ILE A 110 14.59 -20.00 9.09
N ALA A 111 15.46 -19.38 9.90
CA ALA A 111 15.04 -18.68 11.11
C ALA A 111 14.14 -17.46 10.78
N VAL A 112 14.50 -16.67 9.77
CA VAL A 112 13.72 -15.51 9.32
C VAL A 112 12.38 -15.95 8.72
N GLU A 113 12.34 -16.96 7.85
CA GLU A 113 11.10 -17.49 7.27
C GLU A 113 10.16 -18.03 8.35
N ARG A 114 10.69 -18.79 9.31
CA ARG A 114 9.90 -19.31 10.44
C ARG A 114 9.47 -18.23 11.43
N GLY A 115 10.23 -17.15 11.57
CA GLY A 115 9.89 -16.02 12.43
C GLY A 115 8.86 -15.08 11.80
N LEU A 116 8.95 -14.86 10.49
CA LEU A 116 8.02 -13.98 9.75
C LEU A 116 6.61 -14.55 9.68
N ALA A 117 6.45 -15.86 9.52
CA ALA A 117 5.14 -16.50 9.42
C ALA A 117 4.21 -16.20 10.62
N PRO A 118 4.59 -16.44 11.89
CA PRO A 118 3.76 -16.12 13.05
C PRO A 118 3.61 -14.61 13.26
N VAL A 119 4.62 -13.80 12.91
CA VAL A 119 4.53 -12.33 13.01
C VAL A 119 3.49 -11.77 12.04
N ALA A 120 3.48 -12.23 10.79
CA ALA A 120 2.47 -11.85 9.80
C ALA A 120 1.07 -12.29 10.25
N ALA A 121 0.92 -13.53 10.75
CA ALA A 121 -0.34 -14.01 11.29
C ALA A 121 -0.82 -13.15 12.48
N GLY A 122 0.07 -12.79 13.41
CA GLY A 122 -0.22 -11.90 14.52
C GLY A 122 -0.67 -10.51 14.10
N MET A 123 -0.01 -9.91 13.09
CA MET A 123 -0.41 -8.61 12.54
C MET A 123 -1.80 -8.66 11.89
N VAL A 124 -2.11 -9.71 11.12
CA VAL A 124 -3.44 -9.90 10.53
C VAL A 124 -4.51 -10.06 11.60
N LEU A 125 -4.23 -10.83 12.66
CA LEU A 125 -5.14 -10.99 13.79
C LEU A 125 -5.36 -9.67 14.53
N ALA A 126 -4.31 -8.89 14.78
CA ALA A 126 -4.40 -7.60 15.44
C ALA A 126 -5.21 -6.58 14.61
N ALA A 127 -4.99 -6.53 13.30
CA ALA A 127 -5.79 -5.70 12.39
C ALA A 127 -7.26 -6.13 12.41
N SER A 128 -7.54 -7.43 12.32
CA SER A 128 -8.89 -7.99 12.37
C SER A 128 -9.60 -7.65 13.69
N TYR A 129 -8.89 -7.79 14.82
CA TYR A 129 -9.40 -7.41 16.14
C TYR A 129 -9.77 -5.93 16.21
N THR A 130 -8.91 -5.06 15.67
CA THR A 130 -9.12 -3.60 15.66
C THR A 130 -10.33 -3.21 14.81
N LEU A 131 -10.50 -3.84 13.65
CA LEU A 131 -11.68 -3.66 12.79
C LEU A 131 -12.96 -4.15 13.47
N LEU A 132 -12.91 -5.31 14.14
CA LEU A 132 -14.07 -5.90 14.80
C LEU A 132 -14.50 -5.12 16.05
N SER A 133 -13.54 -4.57 16.81
CA SER A 133 -13.83 -3.73 17.98
C SER A 133 -14.38 -2.36 17.59
N ALA A 134 -14.00 -1.84 16.42
CA ALA A 134 -14.55 -0.62 15.86
C ALA A 134 -15.96 -0.82 15.25
N ALA A 135 -16.39 -2.06 15.00
CA ALA A 135 -17.71 -2.35 14.47
C ALA A 135 -18.78 -2.19 15.57
N GLU A 136 -19.78 -1.33 15.34
CA GLU A 136 -20.88 -1.05 16.28
C GLU A 136 -21.86 -2.23 16.50
N GLY A 137 -21.57 -3.43 15.98
CA GLY A 137 -22.48 -4.59 16.00
C GLY A 137 -22.50 -5.42 17.29
N GLY A 138 -21.71 -5.07 18.32
CA GLY A 138 -21.71 -5.72 19.62
C GLY A 138 -21.39 -7.23 19.58
N VAL A 139 -22.02 -8.01 20.47
CA VAL A 139 -21.81 -9.48 20.60
C VAL A 139 -22.15 -10.23 19.31
N LEU A 140 -23.08 -9.71 18.52
CA LEU A 140 -23.52 -10.31 17.25
C LEU A 140 -22.43 -10.22 16.18
N ALA A 141 -21.67 -9.11 16.12
CA ALA A 141 -20.52 -8.98 15.22
C ALA A 141 -19.42 -9.99 15.55
N TRP A 142 -19.14 -10.20 16.84
CA TRP A 142 -18.19 -11.21 17.30
C TRP A 142 -18.64 -12.64 16.98
N ALA A 143 -19.93 -12.94 17.15
CA ALA A 143 -20.50 -14.24 16.81
C ALA A 143 -20.42 -14.54 15.31
N VAL A 144 -20.77 -13.56 14.45
CA VAL A 144 -20.68 -13.70 12.99
C VAL A 144 -19.22 -13.84 12.54
N ALA A 145 -18.31 -13.01 13.08
CA ALA A 145 -16.88 -13.11 12.75
C ALA A 145 -16.29 -14.47 13.16
N GLY A 146 -16.62 -14.96 14.36
CA GLY A 146 -16.21 -16.28 14.83
C GLY A 146 -16.76 -17.41 13.97
N LEU A 147 -18.04 -17.35 13.59
CA LEU A 147 -18.68 -18.34 12.73
C LEU A 147 -18.09 -18.33 11.31
N SER A 148 -17.85 -17.15 10.73
CA SER A 148 -17.21 -17.01 9.43
C SER A 148 -15.76 -17.52 9.44
N ALA A 149 -14.98 -17.20 10.47
CA ALA A 149 -13.62 -17.70 10.63
C ALA A 149 -13.61 -19.23 10.75
N LEU A 150 -14.53 -19.80 11.55
CA LEU A 150 -14.67 -21.24 11.72
C LEU A 150 -15.07 -21.94 10.40
N MET A 151 -16.02 -21.35 9.64
CA MET A 151 -16.38 -21.85 8.31
C MET A 151 -15.21 -21.78 7.33
N LEU A 152 -14.43 -20.69 7.27
CA LEU A 152 -13.27 -20.63 6.38
C LEU A 152 -12.20 -21.69 6.70
N VAL A 153 -11.99 -21.99 7.98
CA VAL A 153 -11.00 -22.98 8.41
C VAL A 153 -11.48 -24.41 8.14
N LEU A 154 -12.78 -24.68 8.30
CA LEU A 154 -13.35 -26.02 8.16
C LEU A 154 -13.81 -26.36 6.74
N THR A 155 -14.14 -25.36 5.92
CA THR A 155 -14.63 -25.57 4.54
C THR A 155 -13.68 -24.97 3.51
N ARG A 156 -13.26 -25.75 2.50
CA ARG A 156 -12.53 -25.26 1.31
C ARG A 156 -13.42 -24.45 0.35
N MET A 157 -14.52 -23.87 0.83
CA MET A 157 -15.44 -23.09 -0.01
C MET A 157 -14.83 -21.73 -0.32
N SER A 158 -15.10 -21.20 -1.51
CA SER A 158 -14.54 -19.92 -1.92
C SER A 158 -15.04 -18.81 -0.97
N PRO A 159 -14.14 -17.90 -0.52
CA PRO A 159 -14.51 -16.76 0.34
C PRO A 159 -15.64 -15.88 -0.22
N LEU A 160 -15.87 -15.96 -1.53
CA LEU A 160 -16.94 -15.28 -2.25
C LEU A 160 -18.35 -15.65 -1.75
N TRP A 161 -18.58 -16.92 -1.38
CA TRP A 161 -19.90 -17.34 -0.86
C TRP A 161 -20.18 -16.80 0.54
N LEU A 162 -19.14 -16.71 1.38
CA LEU A 162 -19.24 -16.10 2.70
C LEU A 162 -19.49 -14.59 2.63
N LEU A 163 -18.83 -13.91 1.69
CA LEU A 163 -19.08 -12.49 1.41
C LEU A 163 -20.51 -12.26 0.91
N ALA A 164 -21.01 -13.10 0.00
CA ALA A 164 -22.38 -13.00 -0.51
C ALA A 164 -23.43 -13.24 0.59
N ALA A 165 -23.21 -14.23 1.45
CA ALA A 165 -24.08 -14.51 2.60
C ALA A 165 -24.05 -13.37 3.62
N GLY A 166 -22.87 -12.83 3.95
CA GLY A 166 -22.73 -11.68 4.83
C GLY A 166 -23.42 -10.43 4.29
N ALA A 167 -23.30 -10.16 2.98
CA ALA A 167 -23.99 -9.07 2.32
C ALA A 167 -25.53 -9.23 2.37
N LEU A 168 -26.05 -10.44 2.12
CA LEU A 168 -27.48 -10.73 2.22
C LEU A 168 -28.02 -10.53 3.64
N VAL A 169 -27.30 -11.02 4.65
CA VAL A 169 -27.67 -10.86 6.06
C VAL A 169 -27.66 -9.39 6.46
N PHE A 170 -26.66 -8.62 6.05
CA PHE A 170 -26.60 -7.18 6.31
C PHE A 170 -27.78 -6.42 5.70
N LEU A 171 -28.17 -6.78 4.46
CA LEU A 171 -29.28 -6.16 3.73
C LEU A 171 -30.65 -6.49 4.35
N VAL A 172 -30.77 -7.59 5.07
CA VAL A 172 -32.00 -7.98 5.79
C VAL A 172 -32.06 -7.38 7.21
N LEU A 173 -30.90 -7.16 7.87
CA LEU A 173 -30.83 -6.62 9.23
C LEU A 173 -30.76 -5.10 9.34
N ARG A 174 -30.38 -4.38 8.28
CA ARG A 174 -30.52 -2.93 8.19
C ARG A 174 -31.56 -2.53 7.15
N PRO A 175 -32.79 -2.14 7.55
CA PRO A 175 -33.65 -1.32 6.69
C PRO A 175 -33.08 0.09 6.50
#